data_AF-A0A0W1AET1-F1
#
_entry.id   AF-A0A0W1AET1-F1
#
_cell.length_a   1.000
_cell.length_b   1.000
_cell.length_c   1.000
_cell.angle_alpha   90.00
_cell.angle_beta   90.00
_cell.angle_gamma   90.00
#
_symmetry.space_group_name_H-M   'P 1'
#
loop_
_entity.id
_entity.type
_entity.pdbx_description
1 polymer ?
#
loop_
_entity_poly.entity_id
_entity_poly.type
_entity_poly.pdbx_seq_one_letter_code
_entity_poly.pdbx_strand_id
1 'polypeptide(L)'
;MLSKWDSTRVVELQQRIKAVADPLLTRHEHYKSATTTMLTSVISHFFNEMNKDKILEVTQFVANNPDKAPVNQGFLQKRFASLDDFTQTILESGLGLEIDQDSDFFEFRHSEGLNPDAVELMNKMAIVLSACRVCIGIEQIYATILNSPHLKTDEYQHFGDEAKELKQKYYAGLSSGFADKSYLRSHYQQALFIQSRLNEQHIKVNAWKESFAEQLQRALASICQAIKSTGSKLIAARTAFPDKTWLGDGWRSLVTGLLSVLVNRYYSYSYVIGGELSLNLEYCVVLSSELSNFSLTMQDQMEHLKLALLDDADIELGDLIRHIQGQAALFQIDLAPKAQEGVYAGHNMHLFYSASVGQDAQRRYSAVQYVCSDHGFQ
;
A
#
# COMPACT_ATOMS: atom_id res chain seq x y z
N MET A 1 24.66 27.90 -20.67
CA MET A 1 23.64 28.21 -19.65
C MET A 1 22.51 27.18 -19.77
N LEU A 2 22.79 25.93 -19.42
CA LEU A 2 21.79 24.85 -19.39
C LEU A 2 21.22 24.82 -17.97
N SER A 3 19.99 25.32 -17.90
CA SER A 3 18.95 25.18 -16.90
C SER A 3 19.32 24.67 -15.49
N LYS A 4 19.15 25.56 -14.51
CA LYS A 4 18.55 25.26 -13.20
C LYS A 4 17.10 24.74 -13.37
N TRP A 5 16.92 23.67 -14.13
CA TRP A 5 15.69 22.90 -14.12
C TRP A 5 15.92 21.69 -13.20
N ASP A 6 14.83 21.26 -12.56
CA ASP A 6 14.61 19.96 -11.95
C ASP A 6 14.78 19.72 -10.44
N SER A 7 15.76 20.29 -9.71
CA SER A 7 15.78 20.04 -8.25
C SER A 7 14.68 20.77 -7.46
N THR A 8 14.29 21.98 -7.90
CA THR A 8 13.20 22.76 -7.27
C THR A 8 11.83 22.13 -7.51
N ARG A 9 11.65 21.47 -8.67
CA ARG A 9 10.38 20.84 -9.07
C ARG A 9 10.07 19.59 -8.25
N VAL A 10 11.08 18.74 -8.00
CA VAL A 10 10.93 17.56 -7.13
C VAL A 10 10.55 17.98 -5.71
N VAL A 11 11.21 19.00 -5.16
CA VAL A 11 10.95 19.51 -3.80
C VAL A 11 9.54 20.10 -3.68
N GLU A 12 9.10 20.90 -4.65
CA GLU A 12 7.74 21.47 -4.67
C GLU A 12 6.66 20.38 -4.77
N LEU A 13 6.86 19.37 -5.62
CA LEU A 13 5.94 18.23 -5.76
C LEU A 13 5.86 17.42 -4.46
N GLN A 14 7.00 17.12 -3.83
CA GLN A 14 7.05 16.44 -2.54
C GLN A 14 6.32 17.22 -1.43
N GLN A 15 6.47 18.55 -1.40
CA GLN A 15 5.76 19.39 -0.42
C GLN A 15 4.25 19.37 -0.63
N ARG A 16 3.77 19.45 -1.88
CA ARG A 16 2.34 19.35 -2.20
C ARG A 16 1.74 18.00 -1.81
N ILE A 17 2.45 16.91 -2.15
CA ILE A 17 2.09 15.54 -1.79
C ILE A 17 2.03 15.38 -0.27
N LYS A 18 3.03 15.91 0.45
CA LYS A 18 3.08 15.87 1.91
C LYS A 18 1.89 16.60 2.55
N ALA A 19 1.56 17.79 2.07
CA ALA A 19 0.47 18.61 2.63
C ALA A 19 -0.88 17.88 2.62
N VAL A 20 -1.15 17.06 1.61
CA VAL A 20 -2.38 16.26 1.53
C VAL A 20 -2.27 14.88 2.19
N ALA A 21 -1.06 14.36 2.39
CA ALA A 21 -0.82 13.07 3.05
C ALA A 21 -0.83 13.17 4.58
N ASP A 22 -0.36 14.29 5.15
CA ASP A 22 -0.26 14.52 6.59
C ASP A 22 -1.60 14.32 7.34
N PRO A 23 -2.77 14.77 6.82
CA PRO A 23 -4.06 14.46 7.43
C PRO A 23 -4.34 12.95 7.50
N LEU A 24 -4.08 12.19 6.42
CA LEU A 24 -4.31 10.75 6.39
C LEU A 24 -3.38 10.00 7.35
N LEU A 25 -2.12 10.41 7.45
CA LEU A 25 -1.17 9.87 8.43
C LEU A 25 -1.65 10.14 9.86
N THR A 26 -2.15 11.34 10.12
CA THR A 26 -2.73 11.71 11.42
C THR A 26 -3.96 10.84 11.75
N ARG A 27 -4.83 10.57 10.76
CA ARG A 27 -5.98 9.67 10.92
C ARG A 27 -5.55 8.23 11.18
N HIS A 28 -4.55 7.74 10.45
CA HIS A 28 -4.01 6.40 10.65
C HIS A 28 -3.47 6.21 12.07
N GLU A 29 -2.63 7.12 12.55
CA GLU A 29 -2.09 7.07 13.91
C GLU A 29 -3.18 7.26 14.98
N HIS A 30 -4.22 8.06 14.69
CA HIS A 30 -5.41 8.12 15.54
C HIS A 30 -6.07 6.75 15.67
N TYR A 31 -6.45 6.08 14.57
CA TYR A 31 -7.17 4.81 14.66
C TYR A 31 -6.33 3.66 15.25
N LYS A 32 -5.01 3.72 15.03
CA LYS A 32 -4.03 2.83 15.67
C LYS A 32 -3.99 2.97 17.20
N SER A 33 -4.10 4.19 17.73
CA SER A 33 -4.14 4.44 19.18
C SER A 33 -5.56 4.33 19.78
N ALA A 34 -6.58 4.65 18.99
CA ALA A 34 -7.99 4.56 19.33
C ALA A 34 -8.38 3.13 19.72
N THR A 35 -7.91 2.13 18.96
CA THR A 35 -8.18 0.72 19.25
C THR A 35 -7.77 0.35 20.68
N THR A 36 -6.53 0.66 21.07
CA THR A 36 -6.02 0.40 22.42
C THR A 36 -6.84 1.12 23.49
N THR A 37 -7.25 2.36 23.22
CA THR A 37 -8.07 3.17 24.12
C THR A 37 -9.46 2.57 24.31
N MET A 38 -10.09 2.12 23.23
CA MET A 38 -11.41 1.48 23.27
C MET A 38 -11.34 0.15 24.01
N LEU A 39 -10.37 -0.70 23.68
CA LEU A 39 -10.17 -1.99 24.36
C LEU A 39 -9.93 -1.82 25.86
N THR A 40 -9.12 -0.84 26.27
CA THR A 40 -8.88 -0.54 27.69
C THR A 40 -10.16 -0.12 28.42
N SER A 41 -11.01 0.64 27.73
CA SER A 41 -12.32 1.06 28.27
C SER A 41 -13.28 -0.12 28.40
N VAL A 42 -13.30 -1.01 27.40
CA VAL A 42 -14.07 -2.27 27.45
C VAL A 42 -13.58 -3.18 28.57
N ILE A 43 -12.26 -3.35 28.71
CA ILE A 43 -11.65 -4.15 29.78
C ILE A 43 -12.11 -3.63 31.15
N SER A 44 -11.92 -2.33 31.40
CA SER A 44 -12.26 -1.70 32.69
C SER A 44 -13.75 -1.84 33.03
N HIS A 45 -14.63 -1.76 32.04
CA HIS A 45 -16.07 -1.80 32.25
C HIS A 45 -16.61 -3.23 32.44
N PHE A 46 -16.12 -4.20 31.66
CA PHE A 46 -16.69 -5.55 31.66
C PHE A 46 -15.91 -6.54 32.53
N PHE A 47 -14.58 -6.44 32.61
CA PHE A 47 -13.74 -7.41 33.32
C PHE A 47 -13.36 -6.92 34.72
N ASN A 48 -14.36 -6.57 35.51
CA ASN A 48 -14.23 -6.19 36.92
C ASN A 48 -14.89 -7.21 37.85
N GLU A 49 -14.64 -7.08 39.16
CA GLU A 49 -15.18 -7.99 40.18
C GLU A 49 -16.71 -8.14 40.13
N MET A 50 -17.45 -7.08 39.76
CA MET A 50 -18.92 -7.11 39.75
C MET A 50 -19.52 -7.95 38.62
N ASN A 51 -18.75 -8.23 37.57
CA ASN A 51 -19.23 -8.95 36.38
C ASN A 51 -18.64 -10.36 36.26
N LYS A 52 -17.70 -10.76 37.15
CA LYS A 52 -17.03 -12.06 37.08
C LYS A 52 -18.00 -13.23 37.05
N ASP A 53 -19.00 -13.22 37.92
CA ASP A 53 -19.97 -14.31 38.03
C ASP A 53 -20.80 -14.46 36.76
N LYS A 54 -21.20 -13.34 36.14
CA LYS A 54 -21.94 -13.32 34.87
C LYS A 54 -21.10 -13.85 33.71
N ILE A 55 -19.82 -13.47 33.66
CA ILE A 55 -18.89 -13.95 32.63
C ILE A 55 -18.62 -15.46 32.81
N LEU A 56 -18.49 -15.92 34.05
CA LEU A 56 -18.33 -17.34 34.37
C LEU A 56 -19.56 -18.15 33.93
N GLU A 57 -20.76 -17.68 34.30
CA GLU A 57 -22.03 -18.30 33.92
C GLU A 57 -22.13 -18.46 32.39
N VAL A 58 -21.88 -17.38 31.63
CA VAL A 58 -21.87 -17.42 30.15
C VAL A 58 -20.83 -18.40 29.63
N THR A 59 -19.61 -18.36 30.16
CA THR A 59 -18.52 -19.21 29.66
C THR A 59 -18.81 -20.70 29.88
N GLN A 60 -19.34 -21.06 31.05
CA GLN A 60 -19.70 -22.44 31.39
C GLN A 60 -20.88 -22.93 30.55
N PHE A 61 -21.89 -22.06 30.37
CA PHE A 61 -23.07 -22.36 29.57
C PHE A 61 -22.71 -22.59 28.10
N VAL A 62 -21.99 -21.63 27.48
CA VAL A 62 -21.58 -21.73 26.06
C VAL A 62 -20.67 -22.93 25.82
N ALA A 63 -19.79 -23.25 26.77
CA ALA A 63 -18.88 -24.38 26.64
C ALA A 63 -19.52 -25.74 26.95
N ASN A 64 -20.76 -25.79 27.47
CA ASN A 64 -21.36 -26.97 28.07
C ASN A 64 -20.39 -27.70 29.04
N ASN A 65 -19.57 -26.93 29.76
CA ASN A 65 -18.54 -27.47 30.65
C ASN A 65 -18.42 -26.59 31.91
N PRO A 66 -18.81 -27.10 33.08
CA PRO A 66 -18.77 -26.33 34.34
C PRO A 66 -17.34 -26.04 34.82
N ASP A 67 -16.35 -26.81 34.40
CA ASP A 67 -14.96 -26.66 34.84
C ASP A 67 -14.15 -25.70 33.96
N LYS A 68 -14.77 -25.11 32.92
CA LYS A 68 -14.07 -24.17 32.03
C LYS A 68 -13.80 -22.85 32.75
N ALA A 69 -12.54 -22.44 32.75
CA ALA A 69 -12.13 -21.16 33.30
C ALA A 69 -12.82 -19.99 32.56
N PRO A 70 -13.25 -18.93 33.27
CA PRO A 70 -13.90 -17.78 32.66
C PRO A 70 -12.93 -17.00 31.79
N VAL A 71 -13.48 -16.37 30.76
CA VAL A 71 -12.72 -15.42 29.93
C VAL A 71 -12.23 -14.27 30.81
N ASN A 72 -10.93 -13.97 30.78
CA ASN A 72 -10.30 -12.95 31.62
C ASN A 72 -9.81 -11.75 30.80
N GLN A 73 -9.53 -10.61 31.43
CA GLN A 73 -9.05 -9.41 30.72
C GLN A 73 -7.84 -9.61 29.77
N GLY A 74 -7.03 -10.65 30.00
CA GLY A 74 -5.82 -10.92 29.24
C GLY A 74 -6.04 -11.21 27.75
N PHE A 75 -7.23 -11.64 27.31
CA PHE A 75 -7.46 -11.82 25.87
C PHE A 75 -7.56 -10.50 25.10
N LEU A 76 -8.09 -9.43 25.72
CA LEU A 76 -8.20 -8.10 25.09
C LEU A 76 -6.95 -7.23 25.31
N GLN A 77 -6.07 -7.60 26.24
CA GLN A 77 -4.79 -6.91 26.46
C GLN A 77 -3.75 -7.23 25.38
N LYS A 78 -4.01 -8.23 24.55
CA LYS A 78 -3.15 -8.59 23.41
C LYS A 78 -3.22 -7.50 22.35
N ARG A 79 -2.11 -7.31 21.64
CA ARG A 79 -2.09 -6.50 20.42
C ARG A 79 -2.56 -7.36 19.26
N PHE A 80 -3.66 -6.98 18.64
CA PHE A 80 -4.19 -7.65 17.46
C PHE A 80 -3.46 -7.19 16.21
N ALA A 81 -3.02 -8.13 15.38
CA ALA A 81 -2.28 -7.85 14.15
C ALA A 81 -3.22 -7.45 13.01
N SER A 82 -4.45 -7.95 13.03
CA SER A 82 -5.45 -7.70 11.99
C SER A 82 -6.88 -7.72 12.53
N LEU A 83 -7.82 -7.25 11.71
CA LEU A 83 -9.25 -7.42 11.93
C LEU A 83 -9.64 -8.89 12.06
N ASP A 84 -9.06 -9.76 11.24
CA ASP A 84 -9.33 -11.20 11.27
C ASP A 84 -8.82 -11.84 12.55
N ASP A 85 -7.60 -11.49 12.98
CA ASP A 85 -7.01 -11.93 14.25
C ASP A 85 -7.86 -11.51 15.45
N PHE A 86 -8.31 -10.25 15.47
CA PHE A 86 -9.27 -9.77 16.47
C PHE A 86 -10.57 -10.59 16.43
N THR A 87 -11.15 -10.71 15.24
CA THR A 87 -12.45 -11.37 15.04
C THR A 87 -12.40 -12.83 15.49
N GLN A 88 -11.40 -13.59 15.04
CA GLN A 88 -11.19 -14.97 15.41
C GLN A 88 -10.96 -15.13 16.91
N THR A 89 -10.14 -14.25 17.51
CA THR A 89 -9.92 -14.26 18.97
C THR A 89 -11.22 -14.06 19.75
N ILE A 90 -12.11 -13.16 19.30
CA ILE A 90 -13.42 -12.96 19.95
C ILE A 90 -14.30 -14.20 19.78
N LEU A 91 -14.38 -14.78 18.59
CA LEU A 91 -15.21 -15.97 18.34
C LEU A 91 -14.73 -17.20 19.14
N GLU A 92 -13.41 -17.38 19.26
CA GLU A 92 -12.81 -18.50 19.99
C GLU A 92 -12.73 -18.27 21.51
N SER A 93 -13.03 -17.06 21.98
CA SER A 93 -12.94 -16.71 23.40
C SER A 93 -13.86 -17.55 24.30
N GLY A 94 -14.95 -18.09 23.76
CA GLY A 94 -15.99 -18.78 24.53
C GLY A 94 -17.06 -17.86 25.11
N LEU A 95 -17.11 -16.59 24.67
CA LEU A 95 -18.18 -15.65 24.98
C LEU A 95 -19.50 -15.93 24.24
N GLY A 96 -19.53 -16.90 23.32
CA GLY A 96 -20.74 -17.28 22.57
C GLY A 96 -21.23 -16.17 21.63
N LEU A 97 -20.32 -15.32 21.17
CA LEU A 97 -20.57 -14.28 20.19
C LEU A 97 -20.46 -14.85 18.77
N GLU A 98 -21.35 -14.43 17.90
CA GLU A 98 -21.37 -14.77 16.47
C GLU A 98 -21.34 -13.49 15.64
N ILE A 99 -20.90 -13.59 14.38
CA ILE A 99 -21.01 -12.46 13.45
C ILE A 99 -22.35 -12.56 12.72
N ASP A 100 -23.12 -11.49 12.78
CA ASP A 100 -24.29 -11.34 11.94
C ASP A 100 -23.88 -11.15 10.47
N GLN A 101 -24.34 -12.06 9.60
CA GLN A 101 -23.97 -12.09 8.19
C GLN A 101 -24.45 -10.86 7.42
N ASP A 102 -25.52 -10.22 7.88
CA ASP A 102 -26.11 -9.07 7.21
C ASP A 102 -25.53 -7.73 7.66
N SER A 103 -24.96 -7.67 8.88
CA SER A 103 -24.46 -6.42 9.45
C SER A 103 -22.97 -6.40 9.81
N ASP A 104 -22.27 -7.53 9.79
CA ASP A 104 -20.85 -7.66 10.20
C ASP A 104 -20.59 -7.28 11.67
N PHE A 105 -21.62 -7.25 12.52
CA PHE A 105 -21.51 -6.99 13.96
C PHE A 105 -21.52 -8.30 14.74
N PHE A 106 -20.88 -8.29 15.91
CA PHE A 106 -21.07 -9.36 16.88
C PHE A 106 -22.48 -9.31 17.46
N GLU A 107 -23.06 -10.48 17.61
CA GLU A 107 -24.35 -10.72 18.27
C GLU A 107 -24.22 -11.84 19.29
N PHE A 108 -25.02 -11.75 20.35
CA PHE A 108 -25.14 -12.80 21.35
C PHE A 108 -26.51 -13.47 21.21
N ARG A 109 -26.53 -14.74 20.80
CA ARG A 109 -27.77 -15.49 20.52
C ARG A 109 -28.16 -16.50 21.60
N HIS A 110 -27.28 -16.74 22.58
CA HIS A 110 -27.43 -17.74 23.62
C HIS A 110 -28.25 -17.21 24.81
N SER A 111 -29.54 -16.91 24.61
CA SER A 111 -30.38 -16.25 25.63
C SER A 111 -31.17 -17.20 26.53
N GLU A 112 -31.49 -18.40 26.05
CA GLU A 112 -32.28 -19.37 26.82
C GLU A 112 -31.46 -20.00 27.94
N GLY A 113 -31.97 -19.99 29.18
CA GLY A 113 -31.33 -20.66 30.32
C GLY A 113 -30.28 -19.84 31.08
N LEU A 114 -29.93 -18.65 30.59
CA LEU A 114 -29.06 -17.70 31.27
C LEU A 114 -29.85 -16.67 32.09
N ASN A 115 -29.21 -16.13 33.13
CA ASN A 115 -29.73 -14.99 33.86
C ASN A 115 -29.92 -13.77 32.92
N PRO A 116 -31.08 -13.08 32.96
CA PRO A 116 -31.31 -11.86 32.17
C PRO A 116 -30.20 -10.80 32.31
N ASP A 117 -29.58 -10.68 33.49
CA ASP A 117 -28.48 -9.74 33.71
C ASP A 117 -27.19 -10.16 32.98
N ALA A 118 -26.94 -11.46 32.82
CA ALA A 118 -25.82 -12.00 32.05
C ALA A 118 -26.07 -11.82 30.55
N VAL A 119 -27.30 -12.07 30.09
CA VAL A 119 -27.72 -11.81 28.70
C VAL A 119 -27.57 -10.33 28.34
N GLU A 120 -27.99 -9.42 29.22
CA GLU A 120 -27.81 -7.98 29.02
C GLU A 120 -26.32 -7.60 28.95
N LEU A 121 -25.49 -8.13 29.86
CA LEU A 121 -24.04 -7.90 29.84
C LEU A 121 -23.43 -8.34 28.50
N MET A 122 -23.80 -9.52 28.00
CA MET A 122 -23.27 -10.04 26.75
C MET A 122 -23.73 -9.25 25.53
N ASN A 123 -24.99 -8.81 25.51
CA ASN A 123 -25.47 -7.92 24.45
C ASN A 123 -24.74 -6.58 24.44
N LYS A 124 -24.53 -5.96 25.61
CA LYS A 124 -23.70 -4.75 25.75
C LYS A 124 -22.27 -5.00 25.28
N MET A 125 -21.68 -6.15 25.64
CA MET A 125 -20.32 -6.54 25.25
C MET A 125 -20.19 -6.73 23.73
N ALA A 126 -21.16 -7.40 23.10
CA ALA A 126 -21.19 -7.61 21.65
C ALA A 126 -21.14 -6.29 20.87
N ILE A 127 -21.91 -5.30 21.32
CA ILE A 127 -21.99 -3.97 20.70
C ILE A 127 -20.64 -3.24 20.79
N VAL A 128 -20.03 -3.20 21.98
CA VAL A 128 -18.75 -2.48 22.15
C VAL A 128 -17.58 -3.18 21.48
N LEU A 129 -17.56 -4.52 21.47
CA LEU A 129 -16.54 -5.28 20.75
C LEU A 129 -16.67 -5.09 19.23
N SER A 130 -17.89 -4.94 18.73
CA SER A 130 -18.11 -4.58 17.33
C SER A 130 -17.60 -3.18 17.00
N ALA A 131 -17.74 -2.23 17.93
CA ALA A 131 -17.16 -0.90 17.75
C ALA A 131 -15.62 -0.94 17.72
N CYS A 132 -14.99 -1.76 18.57
CA CYS A 132 -13.55 -2.02 18.50
C CYS A 132 -13.15 -2.67 17.17
N ARG A 133 -13.91 -3.67 16.71
CA ARG A 133 -13.73 -4.34 15.41
C ARG A 133 -13.71 -3.33 14.27
N VAL A 134 -14.69 -2.43 14.24
CA VAL A 134 -14.78 -1.39 13.22
C VAL A 134 -13.60 -0.40 13.29
N CYS A 135 -13.17 -0.02 14.50
CA CYS A 135 -12.00 0.83 14.67
C CYS A 135 -10.72 0.21 14.09
N ILE A 136 -10.52 -1.10 14.30
CA ILE A 136 -9.42 -1.87 13.70
C ILE A 136 -9.54 -1.90 12.17
N GLY A 137 -10.74 -2.17 11.65
CA GLY A 137 -10.98 -2.18 10.21
C GLY A 137 -10.68 -0.83 9.54
N ILE A 138 -11.04 0.29 10.19
CA ILE A 138 -10.71 1.64 9.69
C ILE A 138 -9.19 1.86 9.67
N GLU A 139 -8.47 1.47 10.72
CA GLU A 139 -7.00 1.54 10.76
C GLU A 139 -6.36 0.78 9.59
N GLN A 140 -6.83 -0.44 9.34
CA GLN A 140 -6.32 -1.27 8.24
C GLN A 140 -6.60 -0.66 6.86
N ILE A 141 -7.77 -0.04 6.67
CA ILE A 141 -8.08 0.66 5.42
C ILE A 141 -7.06 1.77 5.18
N TYR A 142 -6.78 2.60 6.19
CA TYR A 142 -5.75 3.64 6.09
C TYR A 142 -4.36 3.05 5.82
N ALA A 143 -3.97 1.99 6.53
CA ALA A 143 -2.70 1.31 6.31
C ALA A 143 -2.59 0.77 4.87
N THR A 144 -3.67 0.24 4.30
CA THR A 144 -3.69 -0.29 2.92
C THR A 144 -3.57 0.84 1.89
N ILE A 145 -4.19 2.00 2.13
CA ILE A 145 -4.04 3.18 1.27
C ILE A 145 -2.58 3.67 1.30
N LEU A 146 -2.02 3.87 2.51
CA LEU A 146 -0.68 4.43 2.70
C LEU A 146 0.43 3.52 2.16
N ASN A 147 0.21 2.21 2.15
CA ASN A 147 1.15 1.24 1.58
C ASN A 147 0.96 0.97 0.08
N SER A 148 0.06 1.70 -0.59
CA SER A 148 -0.22 1.49 -2.02
C SER A 148 1.04 1.66 -2.87
N PRO A 149 1.28 0.77 -3.87
CA PRO A 149 2.37 0.92 -4.83
C PRO A 149 2.35 2.27 -5.57
N HIS A 150 1.17 2.89 -5.72
CA HIS A 150 1.06 4.21 -6.34
C HIS A 150 1.83 5.28 -5.57
N LEU A 151 1.88 5.20 -4.23
CA LEU A 151 2.51 6.20 -3.37
C LEU A 151 4.02 5.99 -3.19
N LYS A 152 4.56 4.83 -3.59
CA LYS A 152 5.98 4.49 -3.40
C LYS A 152 6.87 5.21 -4.41
N THR A 153 7.90 5.89 -3.90
CA THR A 153 8.89 6.61 -4.72
C THR A 153 10.31 6.03 -4.61
N ASP A 154 10.55 5.11 -3.68
CA ASP A 154 11.89 4.61 -3.36
C ASP A 154 12.60 3.98 -4.58
N GLU A 155 11.86 3.22 -5.39
CA GLU A 155 12.38 2.60 -6.62
C GLU A 155 12.84 3.66 -7.63
N TYR A 156 12.12 4.78 -7.75
CA TYR A 156 12.45 5.87 -8.68
C TYR A 156 13.64 6.68 -8.18
N GLN A 157 13.71 6.92 -6.87
CA GLN A 157 14.87 7.59 -6.24
C GLN A 157 16.15 6.78 -6.38
N HIS A 158 16.05 5.45 -6.29
CA HIS A 158 17.18 4.54 -6.41
C HIS A 158 17.92 4.68 -7.75
N PHE A 159 17.22 4.95 -8.85
CA PHE A 159 17.89 5.18 -10.14
C PHE A 159 18.78 6.43 -10.14
N GLY A 160 18.34 7.49 -9.48
CA GLY A 160 19.15 8.71 -9.32
C GLY A 160 20.41 8.44 -8.51
N ASP A 161 20.31 7.62 -7.46
CA ASP A 161 21.46 7.22 -6.64
C ASP A 161 22.40 6.28 -7.41
N GLU A 162 21.86 5.31 -8.15
CA GLU A 162 22.62 4.38 -9.00
C GLU A 162 23.41 5.12 -10.09
N ALA A 163 22.78 6.11 -10.75
CA ALA A 163 23.42 6.95 -11.75
C ALA A 163 24.56 7.79 -11.15
N LYS A 164 24.34 8.41 -9.98
CA LYS A 164 25.37 9.18 -9.26
C LYS A 164 26.53 8.31 -8.80
N GLU A 165 26.24 7.12 -8.27
CA GLU A 165 27.26 6.17 -7.84
C GLU A 165 28.13 5.72 -9.02
N LEU A 166 27.52 5.38 -10.16
CA LEU A 166 28.26 5.02 -11.37
C LEU A 166 29.15 6.17 -11.85
N LYS A 167 28.62 7.40 -11.88
CA LYS A 167 29.36 8.62 -12.24
C LYS A 167 30.56 8.83 -11.31
N GLN A 168 30.38 8.66 -10.00
CA GLN A 168 31.46 8.78 -9.01
C GLN A 168 32.54 7.72 -9.21
N LYS A 169 32.16 6.44 -9.39
CA LYS A 169 33.11 5.34 -9.67
C LYS A 169 33.92 5.60 -10.94
N TYR A 170 33.26 6.13 -11.96
CA TYR A 170 33.89 6.48 -13.22
C TYR A 170 34.94 7.60 -13.05
N TYR A 171 34.61 8.71 -12.39
CA TYR A 171 35.56 9.79 -12.18
C TYR A 171 36.67 9.45 -11.17
N ALA A 172 36.39 8.62 -10.18
CA ALA A 172 37.42 8.13 -9.26
C ALA A 172 38.49 7.29 -9.99
N GLY A 173 38.07 6.42 -10.91
CA GLY A 173 38.97 5.57 -11.70
C GLY A 173 39.74 6.30 -12.81
N LEU A 174 39.32 7.49 -13.23
CA LEU A 174 40.06 8.32 -14.20
C LEU A 174 41.39 8.86 -13.65
N SER A 175 41.50 9.01 -12.33
CA SER A 175 42.68 9.59 -11.64
C SER A 175 43.94 8.71 -11.71
N SER A 176 43.81 7.43 -12.09
CA SER A 176 44.89 6.44 -12.12
C SER A 176 45.55 6.25 -13.49
N GLY A 177 45.29 7.14 -14.46
CA GLY A 177 46.06 7.21 -15.72
C GLY A 177 45.73 6.14 -16.76
N PHE A 178 44.67 5.36 -16.60
CA PHE A 178 44.28 4.32 -17.57
C PHE A 178 43.04 4.72 -18.37
N ALA A 179 43.27 5.23 -19.58
CA ALA A 179 42.31 5.12 -20.69
C ALA A 179 42.31 3.67 -21.23
N ASP A 180 42.10 2.68 -20.36
CA ASP A 180 41.99 1.28 -20.78
C ASP A 180 40.65 1.09 -21.50
N LYS A 181 40.73 0.50 -22.69
CA LYS A 181 39.57 0.10 -23.51
C LYS A 181 38.60 -0.79 -22.72
N SER A 182 39.09 -1.62 -21.82
CA SER A 182 38.25 -2.47 -20.97
C SER A 182 37.43 -1.64 -19.97
N TYR A 183 38.03 -0.60 -19.40
CA TYR A 183 37.43 0.28 -18.40
C TYR A 183 36.29 1.11 -18.98
N LEU A 184 36.51 1.77 -20.12
CA LEU A 184 35.49 2.57 -20.81
C LEU A 184 34.30 1.72 -21.26
N ARG A 185 34.57 0.51 -21.78
CA ARG A 185 33.50 -0.43 -22.20
C ARG A 185 32.65 -0.90 -21.03
N SER A 186 33.27 -1.26 -19.91
CA SER A 186 32.55 -1.75 -18.73
C SER A 186 31.57 -0.69 -18.20
N HIS A 187 32.04 0.55 -18.02
CA HIS A 187 31.19 1.65 -17.53
C HIS A 187 30.12 2.06 -18.55
N TYR A 188 30.43 2.02 -19.84
CA TYR A 188 29.44 2.27 -20.90
C TYR A 188 28.32 1.22 -20.90
N GLN A 189 28.66 -0.07 -20.76
CA GLN A 189 27.69 -1.16 -20.69
C GLN A 189 26.81 -1.07 -19.43
N GLN A 190 27.42 -0.75 -18.28
CA GLN A 190 26.66 -0.50 -17.05
C GLN A 190 25.70 0.68 -17.21
N ALA A 191 26.15 1.77 -17.84
CA ALA A 191 25.31 2.92 -18.09
C ALA A 191 24.13 2.58 -19.02
N LEU A 192 24.36 1.83 -20.10
CA LEU A 192 23.29 1.37 -21.00
C LEU A 192 22.31 0.41 -20.30
N PHE A 193 22.79 -0.44 -19.39
CA PHE A 193 21.94 -1.34 -18.61
C PHE A 193 20.99 -0.55 -17.69
N ILE A 194 21.51 0.46 -16.97
CA ILE A 194 20.70 1.35 -16.14
C ILE A 194 19.70 2.12 -17.02
N GLN A 195 20.14 2.63 -18.17
CA GLN A 195 19.27 3.37 -19.10
C GLN A 195 18.12 2.50 -19.64
N SER A 196 18.37 1.23 -19.96
CA SER A 196 17.32 0.29 -20.36
C SER A 196 16.27 0.11 -19.26
N ARG A 197 16.70 -0.04 -18.01
CA ARG A 197 15.80 -0.18 -16.85
C ARG A 197 15.02 1.11 -16.56
N LEU A 198 15.65 2.29 -16.72
CA LEU A 198 15.00 3.59 -16.62
C LEU A 198 13.86 3.74 -17.64
N ASN A 199 14.12 3.40 -18.91
CA ASN A 199 13.11 3.44 -19.97
C ASN A 199 11.91 2.53 -19.69
N GLU A 200 12.14 1.35 -19.11
CA GLU A 200 11.04 0.47 -18.70
C GLU A 200 10.18 1.08 -17.59
N GLN A 201 10.78 1.83 -16.67
CA GLN A 201 10.06 2.47 -15.57
C GLN A 201 9.26 3.69 -16.02
N HIS A 202 9.77 4.47 -16.97
CA HIS A 202 9.01 5.55 -17.63
C HIS A 202 7.66 5.07 -18.17
N ILE A 203 7.62 3.86 -18.75
CA ILE A 203 6.37 3.26 -19.27
C ILE A 203 5.42 2.86 -18.13
N LYS A 204 5.95 2.48 -16.97
CA LYS A 204 5.19 1.93 -15.84
C LYS A 204 4.74 2.97 -14.81
N VAL A 205 5.12 4.24 -14.95
CA VAL A 205 4.81 5.31 -13.98
C VAL A 205 3.33 5.34 -13.57
N ASN A 206 2.43 5.11 -14.54
CA ASN A 206 0.97 5.18 -14.36
C ASN A 206 0.28 3.84 -14.08
N ALA A 207 1.02 2.73 -13.98
CA ALA A 207 0.44 1.38 -13.91
C ALA A 207 -0.57 1.19 -12.76
N TRP A 208 -0.43 1.97 -11.67
CA TRP A 208 -1.24 1.85 -10.47
C TRP A 208 -2.31 2.95 -10.30
N LYS A 209 -2.33 3.96 -11.18
CA LYS A 209 -3.14 5.18 -11.02
C LYS A 209 -4.64 4.89 -10.89
N GLU A 210 -5.18 4.08 -11.80
CA GLU A 210 -6.61 3.71 -11.82
C GLU A 210 -6.98 2.83 -10.63
N SER A 211 -6.19 1.78 -10.35
CA SER A 211 -6.42 0.89 -9.21
C SER A 211 -6.40 1.64 -7.87
N PHE A 212 -5.54 2.66 -7.75
CA PHE A 212 -5.47 3.50 -6.56
C PHE A 212 -6.70 4.41 -6.41
N ALA A 213 -7.19 4.99 -7.51
CA ALA A 213 -8.41 5.78 -7.52
C ALA A 213 -9.61 4.97 -7.01
N GLU A 214 -9.79 3.76 -7.55
CA GLU A 214 -10.86 2.85 -7.14
C GLU A 214 -10.72 2.43 -5.68
N GLN A 215 -9.51 2.06 -5.25
CA GLN A 215 -9.22 1.66 -3.87
C GLN A 215 -9.62 2.77 -2.89
N LEU A 216 -9.29 4.02 -3.21
CA LEU A 216 -9.61 5.15 -2.34
C LEU A 216 -11.11 5.46 -2.29
N GLN A 217 -11.81 5.35 -3.43
CA GLN A 217 -13.25 5.54 -3.47
C GLN A 217 -13.98 4.49 -2.63
N ARG A 218 -13.58 3.22 -2.74
CA ARG A 218 -14.12 2.14 -1.91
C ARG A 218 -13.82 2.37 -0.43
N ALA A 219 -12.58 2.74 -0.11
CA ALA A 219 -12.17 3.03 1.26
C ALA A 219 -13.00 4.16 1.89
N LEU A 220 -13.24 5.25 1.16
CA LEU A 220 -14.07 6.36 1.64
C LEU A 220 -15.49 5.89 1.97
N ALA A 221 -16.11 5.14 1.05
CA ALA A 221 -17.46 4.61 1.26
C ALA A 221 -17.51 3.68 2.49
N SER A 222 -16.55 2.76 2.60
CA SER A 222 -16.44 1.82 3.72
C SER A 222 -16.24 2.52 5.06
N ILE A 223 -15.33 3.49 5.16
CA ILE A 223 -15.07 4.23 6.42
C ILE A 223 -16.33 5.00 6.83
N CYS A 224 -16.95 5.75 5.91
CA CYS A 224 -18.15 6.53 6.23
C CYS A 224 -19.33 5.65 6.62
N GLN A 225 -19.53 4.53 5.91
CA GLN A 225 -20.59 3.57 6.23
C GLN A 225 -20.36 2.92 7.60
N ALA A 226 -19.13 2.50 7.90
CA ALA A 226 -18.78 1.88 9.16
C ALA A 226 -18.98 2.84 10.36
N ILE A 227 -18.54 4.10 10.23
CA ILE A 227 -18.76 5.11 11.27
C ILE A 227 -20.26 5.36 11.48
N LYS A 228 -21.05 5.49 10.41
CA LYS A 228 -22.50 5.71 10.50
C LYS A 228 -23.21 4.53 11.15
N SER A 229 -22.97 3.30 10.67
CA SER A 229 -23.66 2.11 11.17
C SER A 229 -23.30 1.81 12.62
N THR A 230 -22.02 1.85 12.99
CA THR A 230 -21.56 1.68 14.36
C THR A 230 -22.03 2.80 15.27
N GLY A 231 -21.99 4.04 14.79
CA GLY A 231 -22.50 5.20 15.51
C GLY A 231 -23.97 5.06 15.86
N SER A 232 -24.80 4.67 14.89
CA SER A 232 -26.24 4.44 15.09
C SER A 232 -26.50 3.28 16.04
N LYS A 233 -25.76 2.16 15.94
CA LYS A 233 -25.90 1.03 16.88
C LYS A 233 -25.51 1.44 18.30
N LEU A 234 -24.44 2.20 18.49
CA LEU A 234 -24.03 2.70 19.82
C LEU A 234 -25.07 3.65 20.43
N ILE A 235 -25.65 4.55 19.62
CA ILE A 235 -26.76 5.42 20.08
C ILE A 235 -27.99 4.60 20.47
N ALA A 236 -28.39 3.65 19.62
CA ALA A 236 -29.52 2.77 19.93
C ALA A 236 -29.27 1.92 21.18
N ALA A 237 -28.03 1.49 21.41
CA ALA A 237 -27.65 0.74 22.60
C ALA A 237 -27.71 1.60 23.88
N ARG A 238 -27.45 2.90 23.77
CA ARG A 238 -27.61 3.84 24.90
C ARG A 238 -29.07 3.96 25.35
N THR A 239 -30.02 3.88 24.41
CA THR A 239 -31.46 3.94 24.74
C THR A 239 -32.02 2.58 25.14
N ALA A 240 -31.57 1.50 24.49
CA ALA A 240 -32.00 0.13 24.79
C ALA A 240 -31.59 -0.34 26.19
N PHE A 241 -30.45 0.13 26.71
CA PHE A 241 -29.95 -0.24 28.03
C PHE A 241 -29.79 1.00 28.92
N PRO A 242 -30.87 1.46 29.59
CA PRO A 242 -30.77 2.58 30.54
C PRO A 242 -29.96 2.18 31.78
N ASP A 243 -29.27 3.16 32.36
CA ASP A 243 -28.53 2.98 33.61
C ASP A 243 -29.47 2.44 34.72
N LYS A 244 -29.14 1.28 35.30
CA LYS A 244 -29.98 0.59 36.30
C LYS A 244 -30.08 1.33 37.64
N THR A 245 -29.18 2.25 37.93
CA THR A 245 -29.12 3.00 39.19
C THR A 245 -28.85 4.48 38.96
N TRP A 246 -29.13 5.31 39.96
CA TRP A 246 -28.93 6.77 39.97
C TRP A 246 -27.44 7.17 39.98
N LEU A 247 -26.55 6.25 40.36
CA LEU A 247 -25.10 6.38 40.20
C LEU A 247 -24.60 5.81 38.85
N GLY A 248 -25.45 5.08 38.13
CA GLY A 248 -25.17 4.43 36.86
C GLY A 248 -24.29 3.18 36.98
N ASP A 249 -24.45 2.24 36.04
CA ASP A 249 -23.47 1.16 35.81
C ASP A 249 -22.27 1.66 34.97
N GLY A 250 -22.29 2.94 34.56
CA GLY A 250 -21.29 3.58 33.73
C GLY A 250 -21.47 3.32 32.23
N TRP A 251 -22.55 2.64 31.82
CA TRP A 251 -22.80 2.29 30.42
C TRP A 251 -22.86 3.51 29.51
N ARG A 252 -23.61 4.55 29.91
CA ARG A 252 -23.69 5.80 29.13
C ARG A 252 -22.34 6.48 28.94
N SER A 253 -21.50 6.46 29.98
CA SER A 253 -20.16 7.04 29.93
C SER A 253 -19.26 6.24 28.97
N LEU A 254 -19.32 4.91 29.04
CA LEU A 254 -18.59 4.04 28.12
C LEU A 254 -19.00 4.29 26.67
N VAL A 255 -20.29 4.25 26.36
CA VAL A 255 -20.80 4.46 24.98
C VAL A 255 -20.38 5.82 24.44
N THR A 256 -20.49 6.87 25.26
CA THR A 256 -20.08 8.23 24.88
C THR A 256 -18.57 8.31 24.64
N GLY A 257 -17.77 7.65 25.49
CA GLY A 257 -16.32 7.54 25.34
C GLY A 257 -15.92 6.82 24.05
N LEU A 258 -16.54 5.68 23.76
CA LEU A 258 -16.28 4.89 22.54
C LEU A 258 -16.66 5.68 21.28
N LEU A 259 -17.81 6.35 21.27
CA LEU A 259 -18.21 7.23 20.17
C LEU A 259 -17.21 8.37 19.96
N SER A 260 -16.83 9.06 21.05
CA SER A 260 -15.85 10.15 21.00
C SER A 260 -14.50 9.70 20.42
N VAL A 261 -14.05 8.49 20.77
CA VAL A 261 -12.82 7.90 20.22
C VAL A 261 -13.00 7.55 18.73
N LEU A 262 -14.13 6.94 18.35
CA LEU A 262 -14.41 6.56 16.95
C LEU A 262 -14.43 7.76 16.00
N VAL A 263 -14.91 8.92 16.45
CA VAL A 263 -14.98 10.16 15.65
C VAL A 263 -13.88 11.17 15.97
N ASN A 264 -12.78 10.73 16.59
CA ASN A 264 -11.61 11.56 16.92
C ASN A 264 -11.97 12.88 17.61
N ARG A 265 -12.80 12.81 18.66
CA ARG A 265 -13.14 13.96 19.52
C ARG A 265 -13.67 15.19 18.77
N TYR A 266 -14.27 15.02 17.58
CA TYR A 266 -15.11 16.06 17.00
C TYR A 266 -16.37 16.18 17.87
N TYR A 267 -16.24 16.95 18.95
CA TYR A 267 -17.22 17.09 20.04
C TYR A 267 -18.51 17.82 19.62
N SER A 268 -18.65 18.21 18.35
CA SER A 268 -19.95 18.56 17.79
C SER A 268 -20.82 17.33 17.47
N TYR A 269 -20.33 16.12 17.76
CA TYR A 269 -20.98 14.83 17.47
C TYR A 269 -21.70 14.20 18.67
N SER A 270 -21.93 14.96 19.74
CA SER A 270 -22.76 14.52 20.85
C SER A 270 -23.28 15.74 21.60
N TYR A 271 -24.17 16.50 20.98
CA TYR A 271 -24.90 17.49 21.75
C TYR A 271 -26.00 16.78 22.50
N VAL A 272 -25.90 16.77 23.83
CA VAL A 272 -27.03 16.47 24.71
C VAL A 272 -27.97 17.69 24.64
N ILE A 273 -28.75 17.81 23.57
CA ILE A 273 -29.85 18.76 23.49
C ILE A 273 -31.05 18.05 24.11
N GLY A 274 -31.42 18.41 25.34
CA GLY A 274 -32.54 17.78 26.04
C GLY A 274 -32.33 16.32 26.48
N GLY A 275 -31.11 15.77 26.42
CA GLY A 275 -30.80 14.41 26.90
C GLY A 275 -30.32 13.41 25.84
N GLU A 276 -30.50 13.70 24.55
CA GLU A 276 -30.28 12.74 23.45
C GLU A 276 -28.87 12.77 22.85
N LEU A 277 -28.39 11.61 22.39
CA LEU A 277 -27.09 11.45 21.70
C LEU A 277 -27.32 11.42 20.19
N SER A 278 -26.63 12.27 19.43
CA SER A 278 -26.78 12.35 17.97
C SER A 278 -25.43 12.41 17.27
N LEU A 279 -25.35 11.83 16.06
CA LEU A 279 -24.17 11.83 15.20
C LEU A 279 -24.11 13.13 14.37
N ASN A 280 -23.03 13.93 14.47
CA ASN A 280 -22.76 15.01 13.51
C ASN A 280 -22.17 14.48 12.18
N LEU A 281 -23.03 14.35 11.18
CA LEU A 281 -22.67 13.88 9.84
C LEU A 281 -21.63 14.75 9.11
N GLU A 282 -21.36 15.98 9.57
CA GLU A 282 -20.28 16.83 9.04
C GLU A 282 -18.90 16.17 9.14
N TYR A 283 -18.67 15.28 10.12
CA TYR A 283 -17.41 14.54 10.19
C TYR A 283 -17.18 13.67 8.95
N CYS A 284 -18.23 13.03 8.43
CA CYS A 284 -18.13 12.27 7.18
C CYS A 284 -17.86 13.20 5.98
N VAL A 285 -18.36 14.44 6.01
CA VAL A 285 -18.08 15.44 4.97
C VAL A 285 -16.62 15.87 5.01
N VAL A 286 -16.07 16.11 6.21
CA VAL A 286 -14.65 16.39 6.41
C VAL A 286 -13.78 15.24 5.91
N LEU A 287 -14.05 14.00 6.32
CA LEU A 287 -13.32 12.81 5.84
C LEU A 287 -13.41 12.66 4.31
N SER A 288 -14.59 12.88 3.74
CA SER A 288 -14.80 12.84 2.30
C SER A 288 -13.96 13.89 1.58
N SER A 289 -13.86 15.09 2.15
CA SER A 289 -13.10 16.20 1.58
C SER A 289 -11.59 15.95 1.69
N GLU A 290 -11.11 15.50 2.85
CA GLU A 290 -9.71 15.09 3.09
C GLU A 290 -9.28 14.00 2.09
N LEU A 291 -10.04 12.91 2.00
CA LEU A 291 -9.74 11.78 1.11
C LEU A 291 -9.89 12.14 -0.37
N SER A 292 -10.88 12.95 -0.76
CA SER A 292 -11.03 13.39 -2.15
C SER A 292 -9.87 14.29 -2.58
N ASN A 293 -9.47 15.25 -1.74
CA ASN A 293 -8.32 16.12 -2.01
C ASN A 293 -7.03 15.33 -2.11
N PHE A 294 -6.84 14.33 -1.22
CA PHE A 294 -5.73 13.40 -1.30
C PHE A 294 -5.75 12.61 -2.61
N SER A 295 -6.90 12.04 -2.99
CA SER A 295 -7.07 11.30 -4.25
C SER A 295 -6.64 12.10 -5.46
N LEU A 296 -7.22 13.29 -5.62
CA LEU A 296 -7.00 14.15 -6.77
C LEU A 296 -5.53 14.56 -6.84
N THR A 297 -4.96 14.97 -5.71
CA THR A 297 -3.55 15.38 -5.66
C THR A 297 -2.61 14.22 -5.94
N MET A 298 -2.87 13.02 -5.43
CA MET A 298 -2.02 11.85 -5.69
C MET A 298 -2.16 11.33 -7.12
N GLN A 299 -3.34 11.42 -7.74
CA GLN A 299 -3.52 11.06 -9.14
C GLN A 299 -2.84 12.06 -10.07
N ASP A 300 -2.85 13.34 -9.72
CA ASP A 300 -2.30 14.41 -10.54
C ASP A 300 -0.79 14.56 -10.36
N GLN A 301 -0.31 14.63 -9.13
CA GLN A 301 1.07 15.03 -8.82
C GLN A 301 2.06 13.86 -8.72
N MET A 302 1.61 12.65 -8.39
CA MET A 302 2.51 11.51 -8.15
C MET A 302 3.22 11.04 -9.43
N GLU A 303 2.51 11.05 -10.55
CA GLU A 303 3.07 10.79 -11.88
C GLU A 303 4.18 11.79 -12.21
N HIS A 304 3.90 13.08 -12.02
CA HIS A 304 4.89 14.14 -12.25
C HIS A 304 6.11 14.02 -11.34
N LEU A 305 5.93 13.61 -10.08
CA LEU A 305 7.05 13.39 -9.17
C LEU A 305 7.92 12.22 -9.65
N LYS A 306 7.30 11.09 -10.02
CA LYS A 306 8.02 9.91 -10.51
C LYS A 306 8.77 10.22 -11.80
N LEU A 307 8.13 10.90 -12.75
CA LEU A 307 8.79 11.34 -13.99
C LEU A 307 9.96 12.29 -13.70
N ALA A 308 9.78 13.28 -12.84
CA ALA A 308 10.87 14.20 -12.49
C ALA A 308 12.08 13.47 -11.86
N LEU A 309 11.83 12.45 -11.02
CA LEU A 309 12.90 11.63 -10.45
C LEU A 309 13.63 10.79 -11.52
N LEU A 310 12.90 10.26 -12.51
CA LEU A 310 13.49 9.52 -13.63
C LEU A 310 14.25 10.44 -14.58
N ASP A 311 13.70 11.62 -14.89
CA ASP A 311 14.33 12.64 -15.73
C ASP A 311 15.66 13.10 -15.12
N ASP A 312 15.71 13.34 -13.81
CA ASP A 312 16.94 13.66 -13.07
C ASP A 312 18.00 12.55 -13.25
N ALA A 313 17.59 11.29 -13.16
CA ALA A 313 18.48 10.14 -13.36
C ALA A 313 18.96 10.02 -14.82
N ASP A 314 18.07 10.26 -15.80
CA ASP A 314 18.39 10.24 -17.22
C ASP A 314 19.36 11.35 -17.62
N ILE A 315 19.23 12.54 -17.04
CA ILE A 315 20.18 13.65 -17.27
C ILE A 315 21.57 13.26 -16.75
N GLU A 316 21.66 12.80 -15.51
CA GLU A 316 22.92 12.40 -14.89
C GLU A 316 23.61 11.25 -15.65
N LEU A 317 22.84 10.24 -16.04
CA LEU A 317 23.32 9.09 -16.79
C LEU A 317 23.70 9.47 -18.23
N GLY A 318 22.87 10.29 -18.89
CA GLY A 318 23.10 10.78 -20.24
C GLY A 318 24.37 11.63 -20.37
N ASP A 319 24.63 12.48 -19.37
CA ASP A 319 25.88 13.26 -19.29
C ASP A 319 27.10 12.35 -19.17
N LEU A 320 27.03 11.31 -18.34
CA LEU A 320 28.08 10.31 -18.20
C LEU A 320 28.31 9.54 -19.52
N ILE A 321 27.24 9.06 -20.16
CA ILE A 321 27.29 8.34 -21.43
C ILE A 321 27.98 9.19 -22.50
N ARG A 322 27.56 10.46 -22.66
CA ARG A 322 28.16 11.38 -23.63
C ARG A 322 29.64 11.63 -23.33
N HIS A 323 30.00 11.73 -22.05
CA HIS A 323 31.40 11.89 -21.65
C HIS A 323 32.25 10.66 -22.01
N ILE A 324 31.77 9.45 -21.70
CA ILE A 324 32.46 8.19 -22.05
C ILE A 324 32.62 8.06 -23.57
N GLN A 325 31.57 8.36 -24.34
CA GLN A 325 31.62 8.37 -25.80
C GLN A 325 32.63 9.38 -26.34
N GLY A 326 32.67 10.59 -25.77
CA GLY A 326 33.66 11.61 -26.11
C GLY A 326 35.09 11.15 -25.86
N GLN A 327 35.37 10.54 -24.70
CA GLN A 327 36.68 9.97 -24.42
C GLN A 327 37.03 8.81 -25.38
N ALA A 328 36.10 7.91 -25.62
CA ALA A 328 36.32 6.80 -26.54
C ALA A 328 36.62 7.28 -27.97
N ALA A 329 35.93 8.33 -28.44
CA ALA A 329 36.21 8.95 -29.73
C ALA A 329 37.62 9.56 -29.80
N LEU A 330 38.06 10.26 -28.75
CA LEU A 330 39.42 10.83 -28.66
C LEU A 330 40.51 9.75 -28.74
N PHE A 331 40.27 8.60 -28.11
CA PHE A 331 41.21 7.47 -28.09
C PHE A 331 40.96 6.43 -29.20
N GLN A 332 40.04 6.68 -30.13
CA GLN A 332 39.63 5.75 -31.21
C GLN A 332 39.23 4.36 -30.70
N ILE A 333 38.56 4.31 -29.54
CA ILE A 333 38.09 3.09 -28.90
C ILE A 333 36.65 2.80 -29.36
N ASP A 334 36.45 1.64 -29.98
CA ASP A 334 35.10 1.14 -30.25
C ASP A 334 34.43 0.68 -28.95
N LEU A 335 33.33 1.35 -28.59
CA LEU A 335 32.50 1.04 -27.42
C LEU A 335 31.45 -0.04 -27.69
N ALA A 336 31.26 -0.46 -28.94
CA ALA A 336 30.38 -1.56 -29.25
C ALA A 336 30.79 -2.78 -28.40
N PRO A 337 29.82 -3.51 -27.82
CA PRO A 337 30.13 -4.81 -27.25
C PRO A 337 30.87 -5.58 -28.34
N LYS A 338 31.99 -6.23 -28.01
CA LYS A 338 32.51 -7.27 -28.90
C LYS A 338 31.30 -8.16 -29.14
N ALA A 339 30.79 -8.18 -30.37
CA ALA A 339 29.92 -9.26 -30.79
C ALA A 339 30.62 -10.51 -30.25
N GLN A 340 29.90 -11.33 -29.47
CA GLN A 340 30.39 -12.67 -29.17
C GLN A 340 30.95 -13.18 -30.49
N GLU A 341 32.26 -13.40 -30.56
CA GLU A 341 32.90 -13.97 -31.75
C GLU A 341 32.02 -15.15 -32.09
N GLY A 342 31.37 -15.03 -33.25
CA GLY A 342 30.10 -15.71 -33.45
C GLY A 342 30.24 -17.19 -33.16
N VAL A 343 29.12 -17.78 -32.73
CA VAL A 343 28.87 -19.22 -32.81
C VAL A 343 29.14 -19.78 -34.23
N TYR A 344 29.44 -18.92 -35.22
CA TYR A 344 29.86 -19.22 -36.58
C TYR A 344 31.36 -19.00 -36.91
N ALA A 345 32.20 -18.56 -35.98
CA ALA A 345 33.63 -18.35 -36.22
C ALA A 345 34.48 -19.62 -36.09
N GLY A 346 33.89 -20.73 -35.64
CA GLY A 346 34.58 -22.00 -35.47
C GLY A 346 33.88 -23.15 -36.19
N HIS A 347 34.61 -23.74 -37.14
CA HIS A 347 34.58 -25.18 -37.44
C HIS A 347 33.68 -25.75 -38.56
N ASN A 348 32.92 -25.01 -39.37
CA ASN A 348 32.22 -25.66 -40.52
C ASN A 348 32.14 -24.86 -41.84
N MET A 349 32.80 -23.70 -41.97
CA MET A 349 32.82 -22.93 -43.24
C MET A 349 33.56 -23.64 -44.39
N HIS A 350 34.38 -24.65 -44.10
CA HIS A 350 35.05 -25.47 -45.12
C HIS A 350 34.12 -26.50 -45.77
N LEU A 351 32.94 -26.77 -45.22
CA LEU A 351 31.93 -27.65 -45.83
C LEU A 351 31.10 -26.95 -46.90
N PHE A 352 31.07 -25.61 -46.91
CA PHE A 352 30.36 -24.82 -47.92
C PHE A 352 31.27 -24.27 -49.02
N TYR A 353 32.58 -24.26 -48.80
CA TYR A 353 33.57 -23.90 -49.80
C TYR A 353 34.69 -24.94 -49.77
N SER A 354 34.52 -26.01 -50.55
CA SER A 354 35.64 -26.87 -50.91
C SER A 354 36.62 -26.06 -51.75
N ALA A 355 37.81 -25.87 -51.22
CA ALA A 355 38.93 -25.37 -51.99
C ALA A 355 39.31 -26.42 -53.05
N SER A 356 39.42 -25.93 -54.28
CA SER A 356 40.13 -26.48 -55.45
C SER A 356 39.44 -27.58 -56.28
N VAL A 357 38.89 -27.17 -57.42
CA VAL A 357 39.35 -27.62 -58.74
C VAL A 357 39.43 -26.34 -59.58
N GLY A 358 40.62 -25.82 -59.85
CA GLY A 358 41.46 -26.33 -60.91
C GLY A 358 41.13 -25.55 -62.19
N GLN A 359 42.10 -24.77 -62.66
CA GLN A 359 42.11 -24.14 -63.97
C GLN A 359 41.82 -25.21 -65.04
N ASP A 360 40.57 -25.35 -65.51
CA ASP A 360 40.22 -26.04 -66.78
C ASP A 360 38.70 -26.01 -67.10
N ALA A 361 38.03 -24.87 -66.87
CA ALA A 361 36.68 -24.63 -67.40
C ALA A 361 36.53 -23.29 -68.12
N GLN A 362 37.64 -22.66 -68.51
CA GLN A 362 37.66 -21.75 -69.65
C GLN A 362 37.66 -22.60 -70.91
N ARG A 363 36.65 -22.40 -71.78
CA ARG A 363 36.37 -23.12 -73.04
C ARG A 363 35.42 -24.31 -72.87
N ARG A 364 34.12 -24.02 -72.75
CA ARG A 364 33.07 -24.62 -73.59
C ARG A 364 31.74 -23.93 -73.27
N TYR A 365 31.00 -23.63 -74.33
CA TYR A 365 29.67 -23.03 -74.37
C TYR A 365 29.57 -21.50 -74.28
N SER A 366 30.00 -20.88 -75.39
CA SER A 366 29.16 -19.92 -76.11
C SER A 366 27.81 -20.57 -76.49
N ALA A 367 26.70 -19.85 -76.27
CA ALA A 367 25.49 -19.80 -77.12
C ALA A 367 24.22 -19.52 -76.30
N VAL A 368 23.63 -18.33 -76.53
CA VAL A 368 22.18 -18.02 -76.72
C VAL A 368 21.21 -18.57 -75.63
N GLN A 369 20.37 -17.79 -74.93
CA GLN A 369 19.21 -17.02 -75.43
C GLN A 369 18.60 -16.09 -74.36
N TYR A 370 18.14 -14.94 -74.85
CA TYR A 370 17.14 -14.03 -74.29
C TYR A 370 15.85 -14.71 -73.81
N VAL A 371 15.22 -14.20 -72.73
CA VAL A 371 13.78 -13.85 -72.60
C VAL A 371 13.65 -12.86 -71.40
N CYS A 372 13.49 -11.54 -71.58
CA CYS A 372 12.26 -10.72 -71.45
C CYS A 372 11.34 -11.10 -70.26
N SER A 373 11.26 -10.28 -69.21
CA SER A 373 10.31 -9.18 -68.98
C SER A 373 8.88 -9.60 -68.60
N ASP A 374 8.38 -8.88 -67.58
CA ASP A 374 6.99 -8.62 -67.22
C ASP A 374 6.14 -9.77 -66.68
N HIS A 375 5.71 -9.62 -65.42
CA HIS A 375 4.31 -9.32 -65.13
C HIS A 375 4.16 -8.76 -63.69
N GLY A 376 3.66 -7.53 -63.62
CA GLY A 376 2.97 -7.00 -62.46
C GLY A 376 1.49 -7.33 -62.49
N PHE A 377 0.74 -6.61 -61.65
CA PHE A 377 -0.69 -6.71 -61.30
C PHE A 377 -0.98 -7.79 -60.24
N GLN A 378 -1.65 -7.50 -59.13
CA GLN A 378 -2.42 -6.35 -58.65
C GLN A 378 -2.32 -6.25 -57.13
#